data_AF-A0A221NL43-F1
#
_entry.id   AF-A0A221NL43-F1
#
_cell.length_a   1.000
_cell.length_b   1.000
_cell.length_c   1.000
_cell.angle_alpha   90.00
_cell.angle_beta   90.00
_cell.angle_gamma   90.00
#
_symmetry.space_group_name_H-M   'P 1'
#
loop_
_entity.id
_entity.type
_entity.pdbx_description
1 polymer ?
#
loop_
_entity_poly.entity_id
_entity_poly.type
_entity_poly.pdbx_seq_one_letter_code
_entity_poly.pdbx_strand_id
1 'polypeptide(L)'
;MDTKPATSTDTNSTSKQSGQPPSRMHNAGHNFYKTVCPVKCELADEWAAQRLISPREFLNAARSHRTIDGVARELWATPGIVRAYIDHLSVKDWATMKRLVGHELQ
;
A
#
# COMPACT_ATOMS: atom_id res chain seq x y z
N MET A 1 -19.87 35.93 -38.94
CA MET A 1 -19.96 36.58 -37.61
C MET A 1 -20.49 35.52 -36.63
N ASP A 2 -19.75 34.44 -36.39
CA ASP A 2 -18.50 34.32 -35.61
C ASP A 2 -18.71 34.63 -34.13
N THR A 3 -19.01 33.59 -33.35
CA THR A 3 -18.56 33.53 -31.95
C THR A 3 -18.24 32.08 -31.59
N LYS A 4 -16.94 31.81 -31.57
CA LYS A 4 -16.28 30.60 -31.11
C LYS A 4 -16.42 30.46 -29.59
N PRO A 5 -16.75 29.28 -29.03
CA PRO A 5 -16.41 28.96 -27.66
C PRO A 5 -15.03 28.30 -27.57
N ALA A 6 -14.37 28.63 -26.47
CA ALA A 6 -12.99 28.36 -26.17
C ALA A 6 -12.67 26.87 -26.03
N THR A 7 -11.47 26.57 -26.48
CA THR A 7 -10.58 25.47 -26.08
C THR A 7 -10.72 25.11 -24.59
N SER A 8 -11.12 23.88 -24.30
CA SER A 8 -10.71 23.18 -23.07
C SER A 8 -9.82 22.02 -23.49
N THR A 9 -8.53 22.29 -23.41
CA THR A 9 -7.46 21.30 -23.49
C THR A 9 -7.49 20.52 -22.19
N ASP A 10 -8.06 19.32 -22.18
CA ASP A 10 -7.85 18.39 -21.08
C ASP A 10 -6.40 17.92 -21.12
N THR A 11 -5.59 18.59 -20.31
CA THR A 11 -4.20 18.26 -20.03
C THR A 11 -4.13 16.89 -19.35
N ASN A 12 -3.65 15.92 -20.11
CA ASN A 12 -2.45 15.16 -19.83
C ASN A 12 -2.29 14.56 -18.42
N SER A 13 -2.36 13.22 -18.41
CA SER A 13 -1.48 12.31 -17.67
C SER A 13 -1.41 12.43 -16.14
N THR A 14 -2.07 11.49 -15.48
CA THR A 14 -1.45 10.81 -14.33
C THR A 14 -1.80 9.32 -14.39
N SER A 15 -1.26 8.63 -15.40
CA SER A 15 -1.17 7.16 -15.36
C SER A 15 -0.09 6.77 -14.34
N LYS A 16 -0.39 6.92 -13.05
CA LYS A 16 0.34 6.21 -12.00
C LYS A 16 -0.33 4.85 -11.79
N GLN A 17 0.42 3.84 -12.22
CA GLN A 17 0.54 2.50 -11.65
C GLN A 17 -0.62 1.51 -11.87
N SER A 18 -0.35 0.61 -12.81
CA SER A 18 -0.93 -0.73 -13.00
C SER A 18 -0.67 -1.69 -11.84
N GLY A 19 -0.97 -1.28 -10.60
CA GLY A 19 -1.02 -2.16 -9.44
C GLY A 19 -2.39 -2.82 -9.35
N GLN A 20 -2.46 -4.11 -9.00
CA GLN A 20 -3.76 -4.71 -8.68
C GLN A 20 -4.31 -4.10 -7.39
N PRO A 21 -5.63 -3.83 -7.30
CA PRO A 21 -6.21 -3.23 -6.10
C PRO A 21 -5.95 -4.13 -4.87
N PRO A 22 -5.70 -3.55 -3.68
CA PRO A 22 -5.33 -4.30 -2.49
C PRO A 22 -6.39 -5.33 -2.07
N SER A 23 -7.67 -5.05 -2.32
CA SER A 23 -8.76 -6.01 -2.11
C SER A 23 -8.64 -7.27 -2.96
N ARG A 24 -8.12 -7.16 -4.20
CA ARG A 24 -7.90 -8.31 -5.07
C ARG A 24 -6.74 -9.18 -4.58
N MET A 25 -5.67 -8.57 -4.08
CA MET A 25 -4.54 -9.29 -3.50
C MET A 25 -4.92 -9.97 -2.17
N HIS A 26 -5.68 -9.28 -1.32
CA HIS A 26 -6.23 -9.86 -0.10
C HIS A 26 -7.13 -11.08 -0.41
N ASN A 27 -8.06 -10.95 -1.36
CA ASN A 27 -8.92 -12.07 -1.78
C ASN A 27 -8.12 -13.23 -2.40
N ALA A 28 -7.02 -12.95 -3.10
CA ALA A 28 -6.11 -13.99 -3.58
C ALA A 28 -5.41 -14.73 -2.42
N GLY A 29 -5.07 -14.02 -1.33
CA GLY A 29 -4.59 -14.62 -0.09
C GLY A 29 -5.61 -15.57 0.54
N HIS A 30 -6.89 -15.17 0.60
CA HIS A 30 -7.98 -16.05 1.02
C HIS A 30 -8.08 -17.32 0.18
N ASN A 31 -8.01 -17.20 -1.14
CA ASN A 31 -8.02 -18.35 -2.04
C ASN A 31 -6.81 -19.27 -1.81
N PHE A 32 -5.63 -18.70 -1.56
CA PHE A 32 -4.40 -19.46 -1.30
C PHE A 32 -4.48 -20.27 -0.01
N TYR A 33 -4.91 -19.63 1.09
CA TYR A 33 -5.01 -20.27 2.40
C TYR A 33 -6.32 -21.04 2.63
N LYS A 34 -7.25 -21.00 1.67
CA LYS A 34 -8.60 -21.57 1.78
C LYS A 34 -9.36 -21.01 2.99
N THR A 35 -9.32 -19.69 3.15
CA THR A 35 -10.00 -18.95 4.23
C THR A 35 -10.97 -17.93 3.64
N VAL A 36 -11.83 -17.33 4.46
CA VAL A 36 -12.83 -16.32 4.05
C VAL A 36 -13.00 -15.26 5.12
N CYS A 37 -13.28 -14.01 4.78
CA CYS A 37 -13.54 -12.97 5.78
C CYS A 37 -14.73 -13.33 6.70
N PRO A 38 -14.66 -13.04 8.01
CA PRO A 38 -13.52 -12.49 8.76
C PRO A 38 -12.54 -13.56 9.30
N VAL A 39 -12.72 -14.82 8.92
CA VAL A 39 -11.90 -15.94 9.40
C VAL A 39 -10.51 -15.90 8.78
N LYS A 40 -9.50 -15.76 9.62
CA LYS A 40 -8.08 -15.77 9.22
C LYS A 40 -7.73 -14.71 8.17
N CYS A 41 -8.27 -13.49 8.33
CA CYS A 41 -7.92 -12.35 7.46
C CYS A 41 -6.45 -11.95 7.59
N GLU A 42 -5.83 -12.18 8.75
CA GLU A 42 -4.41 -11.95 8.98
C GLU A 42 -3.54 -12.71 7.96
N LEU A 43 -3.87 -13.98 7.68
CA LEU A 43 -3.12 -14.76 6.67
C LEU A 43 -3.28 -14.20 5.26
N ALA A 44 -4.47 -13.67 4.93
CA ALA A 44 -4.71 -13.04 3.65
C ALA A 44 -3.97 -11.71 3.51
N ASP A 45 -3.92 -10.91 4.59
CA ASP A 45 -3.16 -9.66 4.66
C ASP A 45 -1.65 -9.92 4.57
N GLU A 46 -1.13 -10.94 5.26
CA GLU A 46 0.26 -11.38 5.17
C GLU A 46 0.63 -11.80 3.74
N TRP A 47 -0.23 -12.60 3.09
CA TRP A 47 -0.02 -13.01 1.70
C TRP A 47 0.07 -11.83 0.74
N ALA A 48 -0.83 -10.85 0.95
CA ALA A 48 -0.90 -9.64 0.15
C ALA A 48 0.30 -8.72 0.42
N ALA A 49 0.69 -8.57 1.69
CA ALA A 49 1.82 -7.74 2.13
C ALA A 49 3.13 -8.13 1.44
N GLN A 50 3.45 -9.43 1.41
CA GLN A 50 4.66 -9.95 0.78
C GLN A 50 4.75 -9.70 -0.74
N ARG A 51 3.62 -9.41 -1.39
CA ARG A 51 3.53 -9.18 -2.85
C ARG A 51 3.34 -7.72 -3.22
N LEU A 52 2.68 -6.95 -2.37
CA LEU A 52 2.35 -5.55 -2.61
C LEU A 52 3.40 -4.59 -2.08
N ILE A 53 4.07 -4.93 -0.98
CA ILE A 53 4.92 -3.99 -0.27
C ILE A 53 6.38 -4.41 -0.42
N SER A 54 7.13 -3.67 -1.23
CA SER A 54 8.59 -3.78 -1.23
C SER A 54 9.21 -2.96 -0.09
N PRO A 55 10.39 -3.35 0.44
CA PRO A 55 11.11 -2.55 1.43
C PRO A 55 11.35 -1.10 1.02
N ARG A 56 11.65 -0.88 -0.26
CA ARG A 56 11.92 0.46 -0.80
C ARG A 56 10.67 1.33 -0.82
N GLU A 57 9.54 0.78 -1.28
CA GLU A 57 8.28 1.52 -1.33
C GLU A 57 7.77 1.82 0.08
N PHE A 58 7.85 0.84 0.98
CA PHE A 58 7.51 1.05 2.38
C PHE A 58 8.32 2.18 3.01
N LEU A 59 9.65 2.18 2.84
CA LEU A 59 10.51 3.24 3.36
C LEU A 59 10.16 4.62 2.80
N ASN A 60 9.90 4.71 1.49
CA ASN A 60 9.53 5.97 0.86
C ASN A 60 8.19 6.49 1.41
N ALA A 61 7.19 5.61 1.54
CA ALA A 61 5.89 5.96 2.09
C ALA A 61 5.99 6.38 3.56
N ALA A 62 6.71 5.61 4.38
CA ALA A 62 6.88 5.86 5.80
C ALA A 62 7.68 7.14 6.10
N ARG A 63 8.54 7.62 5.19
CA ARG A 63 9.20 8.94 5.32
C ARG A 63 8.23 10.10 5.10
N SER A 64 7.29 9.94 4.19
CA SER A 64 6.30 10.98 3.84
C SER A 64 5.11 11.02 4.81
N HIS A 65 4.80 9.89 5.44
CA HIS A 65 3.61 9.72 6.27
C HIS A 65 3.96 9.20 7.67
N ARG A 66 3.38 9.81 8.70
CA ARG A 66 3.65 9.45 10.11
C ARG A 66 2.69 8.42 10.69
N THR A 67 1.60 8.10 9.99
CA THR A 67 0.59 7.15 10.45
C THR A 67 0.53 5.95 9.53
N ILE A 68 0.15 4.79 10.07
CA ILE A 68 -0.08 3.58 9.27
C ILE A 68 -1.11 3.83 8.17
N ASP A 69 -2.16 4.61 8.43
CA ASP A 69 -3.19 4.96 7.44
C ASP A 69 -2.65 5.81 6.29
N GLY A 70 -1.72 6.74 6.58
CA GLY A 70 -1.06 7.55 5.56
C GLY A 70 -0.15 6.70 4.68
N VAL A 71 0.62 5.80 5.30
CA VAL A 71 1.46 4.82 4.59
C VAL A 71 0.61 3.90 3.72
N ALA A 72 -0.49 3.36 4.26
CA ALA A 72 -1.40 2.49 3.53
C ALA A 72 -1.99 3.19 2.30
N ARG A 73 -2.38 4.46 2.43
CA ARG A 73 -2.88 5.27 1.31
C ARG A 73 -1.82 5.48 0.22
N GLU A 74 -0.59 5.79 0.61
CA GLU A 74 0.52 5.98 -0.33
C GLU A 74 0.87 4.68 -1.08
N LEU A 75 0.81 3.55 -0.38
CA LEU A 75 1.10 2.22 -0.93
C LEU A 75 -0.10 1.58 -1.64
N TRP A 76 -1.25 2.25 -1.67
CA TRP A 76 -2.50 1.68 -2.18
C TRP A 76 -2.79 0.31 -1.53
N ALA A 77 -2.62 0.25 -0.22
CA ALA A 77 -2.82 -0.93 0.64
C ALA A 77 -3.87 -0.64 1.71
N THR A 78 -4.34 -1.68 2.41
CA THR A 78 -5.12 -1.50 3.63
C THR A 78 -4.17 -1.36 4.83
N PRO A 79 -4.61 -0.71 5.93
CA PRO A 79 -3.82 -0.67 7.16
C PRO A 79 -3.44 -2.05 7.70
N GLY A 80 -4.33 -3.06 7.52
CA GLY A 80 -4.06 -4.46 7.87
C GLY A 80 -2.88 -5.04 7.11
N ILE A 81 -2.82 -4.85 5.79
CA ILE A 81 -1.69 -5.28 4.95
C ILE A 81 -0.38 -4.60 5.37
N VAL A 82 -0.41 -3.31 5.71
CA VAL A 82 0.79 -2.60 6.18
C VAL A 82 1.27 -3.14 7.53
N ARG A 83 0.35 -3.42 8.45
CA ARG A 83 0.70 -4.04 9.74
C ARG A 83 1.28 -5.45 9.54
N ALA A 84 0.63 -6.27 8.72
CA ALA A 84 1.13 -7.60 8.38
C ALA A 84 2.54 -7.55 7.76
N TYR A 85 2.82 -6.55 6.91
CA TYR A 85 4.19 -6.34 6.40
C TYR A 85 5.20 -6.09 7.53
N ILE A 86 4.88 -5.20 8.46
CA ILE A 86 5.75 -4.87 9.61
C ILE A 86 5.96 -6.10 10.49
N ASP A 87 4.91 -6.86 10.77
CA ASP A 87 4.95 -8.06 11.62
C ASP A 87 5.80 -9.19 11.01
N HIS A 88 5.93 -9.22 9.68
CA HIS A 88 6.81 -10.16 8.96
C HIS A 88 8.30 -9.76 8.96
N LEU A 89 8.64 -8.53 9.35
CA LEU A 89 10.04 -8.12 9.41
C LEU A 89 10.74 -8.76 10.61
N SER A 90 11.98 -9.20 10.42
CA SER A 90 12.81 -9.57 11.56
C SER A 90 13.02 -8.35 12.48
N VAL A 91 13.30 -8.59 13.76
CA VAL A 91 13.59 -7.51 14.73
C VAL A 91 14.69 -6.58 14.21
N LYS A 92 15.71 -7.15 13.56
CA LYS A 92 16.83 -6.39 12.97
C LYS A 92 16.38 -5.55 11.78
N ASP A 93 15.58 -6.11 10.89
CA ASP A 93 15.09 -5.39 9.71
C ASP A 93 14.16 -4.27 10.14
N TRP A 94 13.26 -4.52 11.09
CA TRP A 94 12.37 -3.47 11.62
C TRP A 94 13.14 -2.34 12.29
N ALA A 95 14.14 -2.66 13.12
CA ALA A 95 15.01 -1.64 13.73
C ALA A 95 15.76 -0.82 12.66
N THR A 96 16.23 -1.47 11.60
CA THR A 96 16.89 -0.81 10.46
C THR A 96 15.91 0.10 9.72
N MET A 97 14.70 -0.37 9.43
CA MET A 97 13.65 0.41 8.78
C MET A 97 13.29 1.64 9.60
N LYS A 98 13.04 1.49 10.91
CA LYS A 98 12.74 2.62 11.80
C LYS A 98 13.84 3.68 11.79
N ARG A 99 15.11 3.26 11.83
CA ARG A 99 16.26 4.17 11.74
C ARG A 99 16.28 4.93 10.40
N LEU A 100 15.93 4.27 9.30
CA LEU A 100 15.91 4.88 7.96
C LEU A 100 14.70 5.78 7.70
N VAL A 101 13.58 5.54 8.40
CA VAL A 101 12.39 6.39 8.38
C VAL A 101 12.64 7.69 9.14
N GLY A 102 13.29 7.61 10.30
CA GLY A 102 13.65 8.79 11.12
C GLY A 102 12.57 9.24 12.12
N HIS A 103 11.46 8.51 12.22
CA HIS A 103 10.39 8.69 13.22
C HIS A 103 9.64 7.38 13.47
N GLU A 104 8.82 7.37 14.51
CA GLU A 104 7.90 6.26 14.79
C GLU A 104 6.58 6.43 14.03
N LEU A 105 6.05 5.33 13.50
CA LEU A 105 4.72 5.29 12.91
C LEU A 105 3.67 5.13 14.01
N GLN A 106 2.67 6.01 14.00
CA GLN A 106 1.50 5.98 14.89
C GLN A 106 0.36 5.14 14.32
#